data_AF-A0A348MTP6-F1
#
_entry.id   AF-A0A348MTP6-F1
#
_cell.length_a   1.000
_cell.length_b   1.000
_cell.length_c   1.000
_cell.angle_alpha   90.00
_cell.angle_beta   90.00
_cell.angle_gamma   90.00
#
_symmetry.space_group_name_H-M   'P 1'
#
loop_
_entity.id
_entity.type
_entity.pdbx_description
1 polymer ?
#
loop_
_entity_poly.entity_id
_entity_poly.type
_entity_poly.pdbx_seq_one_letter_code
_entity_poly.pdbx_strand_id
1 'polypeptide(L)'
;MRKKNPYANAEKQKRFRDKQKELGKKMVRGYVTPQALKCYEEILDKTSWSDSEVLSNALRITYAAYKKGQIRMLNQYLEDNNL
;
A
#
# COMPACT_ATOMS: atom_id res chain seq x y z
N MET A 1 2.82 -14.44 -41.88
CA MET A 1 4.06 -13.67 -41.65
C MET A 1 4.66 -14.08 -40.30
N ARG A 2 5.90 -14.59 -40.25
CA ARG A 2 6.59 -14.89 -38.97
C ARG A 2 6.88 -13.57 -38.23
N LYS A 3 6.56 -13.49 -36.94
CA LYS A 3 6.87 -12.31 -36.11
C LYS A 3 8.38 -12.05 -36.13
N LYS A 4 8.76 -10.80 -36.44
CA LYS A 4 10.15 -10.33 -36.64
C LYS A 4 11.06 -10.55 -35.42
N ASN A 5 10.48 -10.69 -34.22
CA ASN A 5 11.17 -11.18 -33.03
C ASN A 5 10.16 -11.96 -32.17
N PRO A 6 10.27 -13.30 -32.05
CA PRO A 6 9.35 -14.12 -31.26
C PRO A 6 9.44 -13.85 -29.75
N TYR A 7 10.52 -13.23 -29.26
CA TYR A 7 10.75 -12.94 -27.85
C TYR A 7 10.25 -11.57 -27.39
N ALA A 8 9.79 -10.70 -28.31
CA ALA A 8 9.39 -9.34 -27.99
C ALA A 8 8.29 -9.26 -26.90
N ASN A 9 7.38 -10.23 -26.88
CA ASN A 9 6.35 -10.33 -25.84
C ASN A 9 6.94 -10.70 -24.47
N ALA A 10 7.86 -11.66 -24.44
CA ALA A 10 8.52 -12.08 -23.20
C ALA A 10 9.38 -10.95 -22.62
N GLU A 11 10.11 -10.21 -23.46
CA GLU A 11 10.88 -9.04 -23.04
C GLU A 11 10.00 -7.90 -22.53
N LYS A 12 8.82 -7.70 -23.13
CA LYS A 12 7.84 -6.73 -22.65
C LYS A 12 7.31 -7.13 -21.26
N GLN A 13 6.98 -8.40 -21.05
CA GLN A 13 6.53 -8.91 -19.75
C GLN A 13 7.62 -8.86 -18.69
N LYS A 14 8.87 -9.15 -19.04
CA LYS A 14 10.03 -8.99 -18.15
C LYS A 14 10.18 -7.52 -17.73
N ARG A 15 10.24 -6.59 -18.68
CA ARG A 15 10.31 -5.13 -18.38
C ARG A 15 9.15 -4.63 -17.54
N PHE A 16 7.94 -5.11 -17.79
CA PHE A 16 6.77 -4.77 -16.97
C PHE A 16 6.94 -5.27 -15.53
N ARG A 17 7.34 -6.53 -15.32
CA ARG A 17 7.59 -7.09 -13.98
C ARG A 17 8.73 -6.37 -13.26
N ASP A 18 9.81 -6.05 -13.96
CA ASP A 18 10.95 -5.33 -13.41
C ASP A 18 10.55 -3.89 -13.01
N LYS A 19 9.79 -3.20 -13.86
CA LYS A 19 9.26 -1.86 -13.55
C LYS A 19 8.27 -1.88 -12.38
N GLN A 20 7.42 -2.90 -12.28
CA GLN A 20 6.51 -3.07 -11.14
C GLN A 20 7.27 -3.41 -9.84
N LYS A 21 8.38 -4.16 -9.95
CA LYS A 21 9.26 -4.47 -8.83
C LYS A 21 10.01 -3.21 -8.36
N GLU A 22 10.48 -2.38 -9.29
CA GLU A 22 11.25 -1.17 -9.05
C GLU A 22 10.40 0.00 -8.54
N LEU A 23 9.17 0.17 -9.04
CA LEU A 23 8.21 1.15 -8.50
C LEU A 23 7.89 0.89 -7.02
N GLY A 24 8.09 -0.34 -6.55
CA GLY A 24 7.46 -0.85 -5.35
C GLY A 24 5.93 -0.83 -5.53
N LYS A 25 5.19 -1.67 -4.82
CA LYS A 25 3.73 -1.68 -4.94
C LYS A 25 3.07 -0.44 -4.31
N LYS A 26 3.67 0.75 -4.39
CA LYS A 26 3.29 1.98 -3.69
C LYS A 26 1.98 2.57 -4.19
N MET A 27 0.90 1.83 -3.99
CA MET A 27 -0.48 2.11 -4.38
C MET A 27 -1.08 3.27 -3.58
N VAL A 28 -0.38 3.71 -2.52
CA VAL A 28 -0.95 4.57 -1.48
C VAL A 28 -0.59 6.05 -1.65
N ARG A 29 0.55 6.36 -2.30
CA ARG A 29 1.21 7.68 -2.25
C ARG A 29 0.38 8.88 -2.75
N GLY A 30 -0.62 8.67 -3.60
CA GLY A 30 -1.45 9.75 -4.17
C GLY A 30 -2.71 10.08 -3.38
N TYR A 31 -3.08 9.24 -2.42
CA TYR A 31 -4.35 9.34 -1.68
C TYR A 31 -4.16 9.56 -0.18
N VAL A 32 -2.92 9.71 0.28
CA VAL A 32 -2.60 9.84 1.70
C VAL A 32 -1.81 11.12 1.96
N THR A 33 -2.06 11.70 3.13
CA THR A 33 -1.29 12.83 3.64
C THR A 33 0.15 12.41 3.96
N PRO A 34 1.11 13.35 4.05
CA PRO A 34 2.47 13.04 4.46
C PRO A 34 2.55 12.35 5.83
N GLN A 35 1.66 12.67 6.77
CA GLN A 35 1.56 12.01 8.08
C GLN A 35 1.18 10.54 7.93
N ALA A 36 0.09 10.26 7.21
CA ALA A 36 -0.34 8.90 6.93
C ALA A 36 0.70 8.10 6.13
N LEU A 37 1.51 8.75 5.28
CA LEU A 37 2.62 8.10 4.58
C LEU A 37 3.73 7.66 5.54
N LYS A 38 4.03 8.43 6.60
CA LYS A 38 4.98 8.01 7.64
C LYS A 38 4.47 6.81 8.42
N CYS A 39 3.21 6.86 8.84
CA CYS A 39 2.54 5.73 9.50
C CYS A 39 2.60 4.47 8.62
N TYR A 40 2.37 4.64 7.32
CA TYR A 40 2.46 3.58 6.33
C TYR A 40 3.87 2.98 6.21
N GLU A 41 4.90 3.82 6.11
CA GLU A 41 6.30 3.38 6.04
C GLU A 41 6.72 2.62 7.30
N GLU A 42 6.29 3.06 8.48
CA GLU A 42 6.56 2.38 9.75
C GLU A 42 5.86 1.01 9.85
N ILE A 43 4.61 0.91 9.37
CA ILE A 43 3.90 -0.37 9.30
C ILE A 43 4.65 -1.34 8.39
N LEU A 44 5.09 -0.90 7.21
CA LEU A 44 5.83 -1.77 6.28
C LEU A 44 7.13 -2.28 6.89
N ASP A 45 7.88 -1.41 7.57
CA ASP A 45 9.14 -1.76 8.25
C ASP A 45 8.93 -2.85 9.32
N LYS A 46 7.81 -2.78 10.05
CA LYS A 46 7.53 -3.68 11.19
C LYS A 46 6.79 -4.98 10.83
N THR A 47 6.02 -5.00 9.74
CA THR A 47 5.02 -6.08 9.51
C THR A 47 5.34 -7.02 8.34
N SER A 48 6.33 -6.69 7.50
CA SER A 48 6.60 -7.41 6.24
C SER A 48 5.37 -7.54 5.31
N TRP A 49 4.30 -6.78 5.56
CA TRP A 49 3.09 -6.82 4.76
C TRP A 49 3.31 -6.17 3.41
N SER A 50 2.63 -6.67 2.40
CA SER A 50 2.49 -5.97 1.13
C SER A 50 1.53 -4.79 1.25
N ASP A 51 1.66 -3.82 0.34
CA ASP A 51 0.83 -2.62 0.26
C ASP A 51 -0.68 -2.96 0.26
N SER A 52 -1.06 -4.06 -0.42
CA SER A 52 -2.44 -4.55 -0.46
C SER A 52 -2.92 -5.08 0.90
N GLU A 53 -2.05 -5.75 1.66
CA GLU A 53 -2.36 -6.27 2.99
C GLU A 53 -2.50 -5.12 3.99
N VAL A 54 -1.60 -4.13 3.95
CA VAL A 54 -1.69 -2.94 4.79
C VAL A 54 -3.01 -2.21 4.56
N LEU A 55 -3.36 -1.92 3.30
CA LEU A 55 -4.62 -1.24 2.97
C LEU A 55 -5.86 -2.05 3.37
N SER A 56 -5.86 -3.35 3.09
CA SER A 56 -6.98 -4.23 3.43
C SER A 56 -7.17 -4.33 4.95
N ASN A 57 -6.07 -4.44 5.69
CA ASN A 57 -6.11 -4.53 7.14
C ASN A 57 -6.51 -3.18 7.77
N ALA A 58 -6.00 -2.05 7.26
CA ALA A 58 -6.39 -0.72 7.73
C ALA A 58 -7.91 -0.52 7.64
N LEU A 59 -8.52 -0.80 6.49
CA LEU A 59 -9.98 -0.71 6.32
C LEU A 59 -10.76 -1.60 7.29
N ARG A 60 -10.32 -2.85 7.48
CA ARG A 60 -10.97 -3.81 8.39
C ARG A 60 -10.86 -3.38 9.84
N ILE A 61 -9.70 -2.85 10.25
CA ILE A 61 -9.46 -2.34 11.61
C ILE A 61 -10.29 -1.09 11.86
N THR A 62 -10.33 -0.13 10.92
CA THR A 62 -11.20 1.05 11.02
C THR A 62 -12.67 0.66 11.18
N TYR A 63 -13.15 -0.30 10.39
CA TYR A 63 -14.51 -0.81 10.51
C TYR A 63 -14.75 -1.52 11.85
N ALA A 64 -13.81 -2.33 12.33
CA ALA A 64 -13.90 -3.00 13.63
C ALA A 64 -13.96 -1.98 14.78
N ALA A 65 -13.13 -0.94 14.74
CA ALA A 65 -13.13 0.15 15.72
C ALA A 65 -14.47 0.90 15.73
N TYR A 66 -15.05 1.18 14.57
CA TYR A 66 -16.40 1.73 14.44
C TYR A 66 -17.44 0.80 15.09
N LYS A 67 -17.43 -0.49 14.76
CA LYS A 67 -18.37 -1.48 15.31
C LYS A 67 -18.24 -1.67 16.82
N LYS A 68 -17.07 -1.38 17.40
CA LYS A 68 -16.81 -1.45 18.84
C LYS A 68 -16.97 -0.11 19.56
N GLY A 69 -17.37 0.96 18.87
CA GLY A 69 -17.51 2.30 19.45
C GLY A 69 -16.18 2.95 19.85
N GLN A 70 -15.05 2.41 19.41
CA GLN A 70 -13.71 2.88 19.76
C GLN A 70 -13.17 3.93 18.77
N ILE A 71 -13.87 4.16 17.66
CA ILE A 71 -13.37 5.04 16.58
C ILE A 71 -13.05 6.46 17.06
N ARG A 72 -13.85 7.05 17.95
CA ARG A 72 -13.60 8.39 18.50
C ARG A 72 -12.29 8.44 19.29
N MET A 73 -12.07 7.43 20.14
CA MET A 73 -10.86 7.33 20.97
C MET A 73 -9.61 7.18 20.10
N LEU A 74 -9.68 6.34 19.05
CA LEU A 74 -8.55 6.15 18.14
C LEU A 74 -8.28 7.40 17.31
N ASN A 75 -9.32 8.11 16.84
CA ASN A 75 -9.13 9.37 16.13
C ASN A 75 -8.47 10.42 17.04
N GLN A 76 -8.91 10.54 18.30
CA GLN A 76 -8.26 11.44 19.26
C GLN A 76 -6.78 11.10 19.45
N TYR A 77 -6.45 9.80 19.56
CA TYR A 77 -5.06 9.37 19.66
C TYR A 77 -4.22 9.79 18.45
N LEU A 78 -4.78 9.72 17.23
CA LEU A 78 -4.09 10.19 16.03
C LEU A 78 -3.80 11.70 16.10
N GLU A 79 -4.79 12.49 16.52
CA GLU A 79 -4.65 13.95 16.68
C GLU A 79 -3.60 14.32 17.74
N ASP A 80 -3.69 13.71 18.92
CA ASP A 80 -2.82 14.00 20.07
C ASP A 80 -1.34 13.66 19.77
N ASN A 81 -1.09 12.70 18.88
CA ASN A 81 0.25 12.24 18.51
C ASN A 81 0.69 12.73 17.11
N ASN A 82 -0.11 13.54 16.43
CA ASN A 82 0.16 14.07 15.08
C ASN A 82 0.51 12.97 14.05
N LEU A 83 -0.33 11.92 14.02
CA LEU A 83 -0.23 10.76 13.14
C LEU A 83 -1.10 10.87 11.87
#